data_AF-A0A7Y0AN26-F1
#
_entry.id   AF-A0A7Y0AN26-F1
#
_cell.length_a   1.000
_cell.length_b   1.000
_cell.length_c   1.000
_cell.angle_alpha   90.00
_cell.angle_beta   90.00
_cell.angle_gamma   90.00
#
_symmetry.space_group_name_H-M   'P 1'
#
loop_
_entity.id
_entity.type
_entity.pdbx_description
1 polymer ?
#
loop_
_entity_poly.entity_id
_entity_poly.type
_entity_poly.pdbx_seq_one_letter_code
_entity_poly.pdbx_strand_id
1 'polypeptide(L)'
;MDRIIEIKITKKSYLVLICLSAIFSCKNSKASIPDNNGGFFEKSTVADTITSTKKTSTLVQKSNIDKKWYGIYKTRLDYGKIGGMNVGWDLEININSDNITASGSGYQIGFKDEVTAMEEGNKLILKYKKNLDGYTLGENMNPEFILIKDNRNFYIQSEWIDSDIITKPDKNGFKISKEN
;
A
#
# COMPACT_ATOMS: atom_id res chain seq x y z
N MET A 1 -58.47 -20.95 24.12
CA MET A 1 -58.57 -19.51 23.82
C MET A 1 -57.17 -18.97 23.76
N ASP A 2 -56.59 -19.03 22.56
CA ASP A 2 -55.22 -18.63 22.28
C ASP A 2 -55.08 -17.10 22.27
N ARG A 3 -54.05 -16.57 22.93
CA ARG A 3 -53.64 -15.17 22.80
C ARG A 3 -52.25 -15.11 22.19
N ILE A 4 -52.23 -14.60 20.96
CA ILE A 4 -51.05 -14.26 20.17
C ILE A 4 -50.37 -13.04 20.82
N ILE A 5 -49.06 -13.11 21.05
CA ILE A 5 -48.24 -11.99 21.51
C ILE A 5 -47.59 -11.35 20.28
N GLU A 6 -47.99 -10.11 19.96
CA GLU A 6 -47.33 -9.27 18.97
C GLU A 6 -45.96 -8.78 19.45
N ILE A 7 -44.94 -8.97 18.61
CA ILE A 7 -43.58 -8.45 18.80
C ILE A 7 -43.48 -7.09 18.11
N LYS A 8 -43.28 -6.01 18.88
CA LYS A 8 -42.92 -4.69 18.35
C LYS A 8 -41.41 -4.55 18.24
N ILE A 9 -40.91 -4.43 17.01
CA ILE A 9 -39.50 -4.10 16.71
C ILE A 9 -39.39 -2.59 16.49
N THR A 10 -38.73 -1.89 17.41
CA THR A 10 -38.41 -0.46 17.26
C THR A 10 -37.04 -0.26 16.63
N LYS A 11 -37.02 0.30 15.42
CA LYS A 11 -35.85 0.88 14.75
C LYS A 11 -35.48 2.20 15.45
N LYS A 12 -34.21 2.38 15.84
CA LYS A 12 -33.66 3.73 16.07
C LYS A 12 -32.32 3.90 15.36
N SER A 13 -32.29 5.02 14.66
CA SER A 13 -31.40 5.40 13.57
C SER A 13 -30.05 5.92 14.07
N TYR A 14 -29.02 5.65 13.26
CA TYR A 14 -27.71 6.29 13.33
C TYR A 14 -27.83 7.76 12.94
N LEU A 15 -27.29 8.66 13.77
CA LEU A 15 -27.03 10.04 13.40
C LEU A 15 -25.54 10.30 13.58
N VAL A 16 -24.83 10.32 12.45
CA VAL A 16 -23.46 10.80 12.31
C VAL A 16 -23.53 12.31 12.11
N LEU A 17 -22.79 13.09 12.90
CA LEU A 17 -22.54 14.49 12.60
C LEU A 17 -21.04 14.77 12.65
N ILE A 18 -20.49 15.01 11.47
CA ILE A 18 -19.12 15.43 11.18
C ILE A 18 -19.12 16.96 11.21
N CYS A 19 -18.22 17.58 11.97
CA CYS A 19 -17.77 18.95 11.71
C CYS A 19 -16.25 19.02 11.81
N LEU A 20 -15.64 19.00 10.64
CA LEU A 20 -14.25 19.29 10.37
C LEU A 20 -14.15 20.78 10.00
N SER A 21 -13.24 21.53 10.63
CA SER A 21 -12.66 22.72 9.98
C SER A 21 -11.27 23.00 10.53
N ALA A 22 -10.28 22.75 9.69
CA ALA A 22 -8.89 23.10 9.86
C ALA A 22 -8.66 24.59 9.60
N ILE A 23 -7.64 25.15 10.25
CA ILE A 23 -6.93 26.34 9.78
C ILE A 23 -5.43 26.06 9.89
N PHE A 24 -4.85 25.59 8.78
CA PHE A 24 -3.41 25.63 8.53
C PHE A 24 -3.03 27.03 8.04
N SER A 25 -2.03 27.64 8.67
CA SER A 25 -1.41 28.87 8.20
C SER A 25 0.04 28.57 7.78
N CYS A 26 0.27 28.53 6.46
CA CYS A 26 1.59 28.43 5.86
C CYS A 26 2.30 29.78 5.93
N LYS A 27 3.60 29.77 6.30
CA LYS A 27 4.51 30.89 6.01
C LYS A 27 5.66 30.40 5.13
N ASN A 28 5.74 31.03 3.97
CA ASN A 28 6.77 30.90 2.93
C ASN A 28 8.13 31.42 3.41
N SER A 29 9.19 30.67 3.16
CA SER A 29 10.56 31.20 3.15
C SER A 29 11.04 31.35 1.71
N LYS A 30 11.28 32.59 1.29
CA LYS A 30 11.89 32.97 0.02
C LYS A 30 13.41 32.77 0.05
N ALA A 31 13.92 32.25 -1.06
CA ALA A 31 15.10 32.66 -1.83
C ALA A 31 16.41 33.07 -1.13
N SER A 32 17.50 32.45 -1.59
CA SER A 32 18.77 33.13 -1.81
C SER A 32 19.51 32.50 -2.99
N ILE A 33 19.66 33.27 -4.07
CA ILE A 33 20.69 33.10 -5.10
C ILE A 33 21.84 34.03 -4.71
N PRO A 34 23.10 33.60 -4.85
CA PRO A 34 24.16 34.51 -5.24
C PRO A 34 24.82 34.04 -6.54
N ASP A 35 24.80 34.95 -7.52
CA ASP A 35 25.74 35.00 -8.63
C ASP A 35 27.17 35.12 -8.09
N ASN A 36 28.14 34.48 -8.76
CA ASN A 36 29.49 35.02 -8.85
C ASN A 36 30.22 34.54 -10.12
N ASN A 37 30.81 35.55 -10.76
CA ASN A 37 31.54 35.59 -12.01
C ASN A 37 32.84 34.76 -12.07
N GLY A 38 33.23 34.36 -13.30
CA GLY A 38 34.53 34.74 -13.85
C GLY A 38 35.63 33.66 -14.03
N GLY A 39 36.31 33.72 -15.18
CA GLY A 39 37.70 33.23 -15.43
C GLY A 39 37.81 31.76 -15.87
N PHE A 40 38.14 31.38 -17.11
CA PHE A 40 39.36 31.58 -17.92
C PHE A 40 40.57 30.71 -17.49
N PHE A 41 40.91 29.71 -18.35
CA PHE A 41 42.14 28.89 -18.43
C PHE A 41 42.40 27.97 -17.21
N GLU A 42 42.98 26.77 -17.27
CA GLU A 42 43.98 26.19 -18.15
C GLU A 42 43.98 24.65 -18.02
N LYS A 43 44.51 24.02 -19.07
CA LYS A 43 45.06 22.65 -19.24
C LYS A 43 45.67 21.99 -17.97
N SER A 44 45.46 20.68 -17.78
CA SER A 44 46.51 19.62 -17.79
C SER A 44 46.12 18.30 -17.06
N THR A 45 46.44 17.18 -17.73
CA THR A 45 46.96 15.87 -17.25
C THR A 45 46.32 15.07 -16.08
N VAL A 46 45.92 13.84 -16.44
CA VAL A 46 46.25 12.52 -15.85
C VAL A 46 46.09 12.34 -14.34
N ALA A 47 45.15 11.47 -13.94
CA ALA A 47 45.41 10.39 -12.98
C ALA A 47 44.21 9.42 -12.91
N ASP A 48 44.45 8.16 -13.26
CA ASP A 48 43.58 7.03 -12.95
C ASP A 48 43.34 6.95 -11.44
N THR A 49 42.08 6.98 -11.02
CA THR A 49 41.69 6.58 -9.66
C THR A 49 40.54 5.59 -9.78
N ILE A 50 40.92 4.31 -9.83
CA ILE A 50 40.02 3.17 -9.63
C ILE A 50 39.50 3.29 -8.20
N THR A 51 38.37 3.98 -8.05
CA THR A 51 37.66 4.06 -6.78
C THR A 51 36.92 2.73 -6.63
N SER A 52 37.57 1.79 -5.96
CA SER A 52 36.96 0.55 -5.50
C SER A 52 35.81 0.90 -4.56
N THR A 53 34.61 1.01 -5.13
CA THR A 53 33.37 1.17 -4.40
C THR A 53 33.18 -0.09 -3.58
N LYS A 54 33.65 -0.04 -2.33
CA LYS A 54 33.36 -1.01 -1.29
C LYS A 54 31.84 -1.07 -1.18
N LYS A 55 31.23 -2.05 -1.85
CA LYS A 55 29.81 -2.39 -1.72
C LYS A 55 29.57 -2.64 -0.24
N THR A 56 29.06 -1.63 0.45
CA THR A 56 28.50 -1.76 1.78
C THR A 56 27.37 -2.77 1.64
N SER A 57 27.67 -4.01 2.04
CA SER A 57 26.69 -5.08 2.22
C SER A 57 25.60 -4.51 3.11
N THR A 58 24.50 -4.13 2.48
CA THR A 58 23.34 -3.60 3.16
C THR A 58 22.80 -4.78 3.95
N LEU A 59 23.03 -4.77 5.26
CA LEU A 59 22.47 -5.74 6.19
C LEU A 59 20.95 -5.67 6.02
N VAL A 60 20.41 -6.60 5.23
CA VAL A 60 18.98 -6.74 4.98
C VAL A 60 18.38 -7.00 6.36
N GLN A 61 17.63 -6.03 6.88
CA GLN A 61 16.82 -6.21 8.07
C GLN A 61 15.87 -7.36 7.78
N LYS A 62 16.22 -8.55 8.28
CA LYS A 62 15.40 -9.74 8.17
C LYS A 62 14.08 -9.45 8.89
N SER A 63 13.00 -9.36 8.12
CA SER A 63 11.68 -9.13 8.73
C SER A 63 11.37 -10.31 9.65
N ASN A 64 11.13 -10.03 10.94
CA ASN A 64 10.87 -11.06 11.94
C ASN A 64 9.39 -11.45 11.93
N ILE A 65 8.89 -11.86 10.76
CA ILE A 65 7.51 -12.30 10.58
C ILE A 65 7.45 -13.82 10.49
N ASP A 66 6.35 -14.41 10.97
CA ASP A 66 6.15 -15.85 10.94
C ASP A 66 6.11 -16.38 9.49
N LYS A 67 6.82 -17.48 9.23
CA LYS A 67 6.86 -18.15 7.91
C LYS A 67 5.48 -18.55 7.38
N LYS A 68 4.45 -18.63 8.24
CA LYS A 68 3.05 -18.83 7.81
C LYS A 68 2.60 -17.76 6.81
N TRP A 69 3.20 -16.58 6.84
CA TRP A 69 2.92 -15.47 5.93
C TRP A 69 3.67 -15.55 4.62
N TYR A 70 4.71 -16.38 4.48
CA TYR A 70 5.48 -16.45 3.24
C TYR A 70 4.65 -17.04 2.11
N GLY A 71 4.76 -16.47 0.91
CA GLY A 71 4.02 -16.86 -0.27
C GLY A 71 3.65 -15.67 -1.15
N ILE A 72 2.95 -15.95 -2.24
CA ILE A 72 2.43 -14.97 -3.19
C ILE A 72 0.93 -14.88 -3.00
N TYR A 73 0.43 -13.69 -2.71
CA TYR A 73 -0.98 -13.41 -2.50
C TYR A 73 -1.54 -12.67 -3.71
N LYS A 74 -2.63 -13.16 -4.28
CA LYS A 74 -3.22 -12.59 -5.49
C LYS A 74 -4.72 -12.39 -5.33
N THR A 75 -5.22 -11.25 -5.78
CA THR A 75 -6.65 -11.04 -5.97
C THR A 75 -6.89 -10.12 -7.16
N ARG A 76 -8.02 -10.32 -7.82
CA ARG A 76 -8.55 -9.37 -8.80
C ARG A 76 -9.64 -8.54 -8.17
N LEU A 77 -9.58 -7.24 -8.40
CA LEU A 77 -10.55 -6.25 -7.95
C LEU A 77 -11.24 -5.70 -9.20
N ASP A 78 -12.48 -6.11 -9.42
CA ASP A 78 -13.22 -5.81 -10.64
C ASP A 78 -14.00 -4.49 -10.49
N TYR A 79 -13.95 -3.65 -11.53
CA TYR A 79 -14.81 -2.47 -11.70
C TYR A 79 -16.02 -2.77 -12.61
N GLY A 80 -16.15 -4.00 -13.10
CA GLY A 80 -17.22 -4.39 -14.02
C GLY A 80 -16.85 -4.15 -15.47
N LYS A 81 -17.78 -3.64 -16.29
CA LYS A 81 -17.58 -3.43 -17.73
C LYS A 81 -17.62 -1.95 -18.10
N ILE A 82 -16.59 -1.48 -18.79
CA ILE A 82 -16.54 -0.16 -19.41
C ILE A 82 -16.33 -0.36 -20.91
N GLY A 83 -17.22 0.19 -21.74
CA GLY A 83 -17.16 -0.01 -23.20
C GLY A 83 -17.25 -1.48 -23.63
N GLY A 84 -17.91 -2.33 -22.84
CA GLY A 84 -18.03 -3.77 -23.10
C GLY A 84 -16.82 -4.62 -22.68
N MET A 85 -15.74 -4.01 -22.22
CA MET A 85 -14.53 -4.70 -21.73
C MET A 85 -14.55 -4.79 -20.21
N ASN A 86 -14.14 -5.95 -19.67
CA ASN A 86 -13.97 -6.10 -18.22
C ASN A 86 -12.79 -5.24 -17.75
N VAL A 87 -13.07 -4.37 -16.80
CA VAL A 87 -12.09 -3.49 -16.16
C VAL A 87 -11.93 -3.89 -14.71
N GLY A 88 -10.73 -3.70 -14.20
CA GLY A 88 -10.32 -4.15 -12.88
C GLY A 88 -8.82 -4.08 -12.78
N TRP A 89 -8.31 -4.48 -11.64
CA TRP A 89 -6.90 -4.58 -11.40
C TRP A 89 -6.53 -5.77 -10.55
N ASP A 90 -5.32 -6.24 -10.76
CA ASP A 90 -4.76 -7.38 -10.08
C ASP A 90 -3.79 -6.88 -9.00
N LEU A 91 -4.06 -7.23 -7.75
CA LEU A 91 -3.18 -7.01 -6.62
C LEU A 91 -2.36 -8.27 -6.39
N GLU A 92 -1.04 -8.11 -6.33
CA GLU A 92 -0.09 -9.14 -5.93
C GLU A 92 0.75 -8.67 -4.74
N ILE A 93 0.86 -9.51 -3.70
CA ILE A 93 1.78 -9.30 -2.58
C ILE A 93 2.70 -10.51 -2.48
N ASN A 94 4.00 -10.30 -2.62
CA ASN A 94 5.01 -11.34 -2.47
C ASN A 94 5.71 -11.18 -1.12
N ILE A 95 5.67 -12.22 -0.29
CA ILE A 95 6.27 -12.26 1.04
C ILE A 95 7.31 -13.38 1.08
N ASN A 96 8.58 -13.00 1.27
CA ASN A 96 9.68 -13.95 1.40
C ASN A 96 10.64 -13.53 2.54
N SER A 97 11.76 -14.24 2.70
CA SER A 97 12.73 -13.98 3.78
C SER A 97 13.50 -12.66 3.63
N ASP A 98 13.57 -12.14 2.40
CA ASP A 98 14.49 -11.08 2.03
C ASP A 98 13.74 -9.76 1.96
N ASN A 99 12.56 -9.76 1.34
CA ASN A 99 11.72 -8.58 1.20
C ASN A 99 10.23 -8.92 1.10
N ILE A 100 9.43 -7.85 1.12
CA ILE A 100 8.00 -7.90 0.86
C ILE A 100 7.69 -6.86 -0.20
N THR A 101 7.02 -7.26 -1.27
CA THR A 101 6.62 -6.35 -2.35
C THR A 101 5.13 -6.42 -2.58
N ALA A 102 4.49 -5.28 -2.77
CA ALA A 102 3.12 -5.16 -3.22
C ALA A 102 3.11 -4.55 -4.62
N SER A 103 2.26 -5.06 -5.52
CA SER A 103 2.08 -4.50 -6.85
C SER A 103 0.62 -4.56 -7.27
N GLY A 104 0.17 -3.50 -7.93
CA GLY A 104 -1.14 -3.44 -8.56
C GLY A 104 -0.99 -3.12 -10.03
N SER A 105 -1.74 -3.83 -10.88
CA SER A 105 -1.73 -3.62 -12.33
C SER A 105 -3.14 -3.74 -12.90
N GLY A 106 -3.58 -2.75 -13.67
CA GLY A 106 -4.88 -2.79 -14.31
C GLY A 106 -5.41 -1.43 -14.75
N TYR A 107 -6.72 -1.28 -14.74
CA TYR A 107 -7.38 -0.05 -15.16
C TYR A 107 -6.97 1.13 -14.28
N GLN A 108 -6.28 2.11 -14.88
CA GLN A 108 -5.77 3.32 -14.22
C GLN A 108 -4.84 3.05 -13.02
N ILE A 109 -4.29 1.84 -12.92
CA ILE A 109 -3.45 1.42 -11.80
C ILE A 109 -2.25 0.59 -12.29
N GLY A 110 -1.10 0.73 -11.64
CA GLY A 110 0.23 0.36 -12.11
C GLY A 110 1.31 0.85 -11.13
N PHE A 111 1.52 0.09 -10.05
CA PHE A 111 2.53 0.38 -9.03
C PHE A 111 3.27 -0.89 -8.61
N LYS A 112 4.47 -0.71 -8.08
CA LYS A 112 5.21 -1.73 -7.35
C LYS A 112 5.98 -1.09 -6.21
N ASP A 113 5.62 -1.45 -4.99
CA ASP A 113 6.19 -0.89 -3.77
C ASP A 113 6.88 -2.00 -2.95
N GLU A 114 8.01 -1.65 -2.33
CA GLU A 114 8.54 -2.43 -1.21
C GLU A 114 7.83 -1.99 0.06
N VAL A 115 7.41 -2.95 0.87
CA VAL A 115 6.70 -2.70 2.12
C VAL A 115 7.42 -3.33 3.30
N THR A 116 7.23 -2.76 4.48
CA THR A 116 7.60 -3.37 5.76
C THR A 116 6.39 -4.07 6.37
N ALA A 117 6.62 -5.05 7.23
CA ALA A 117 5.55 -5.80 7.89
C ALA A 117 5.66 -5.74 9.42
N MET A 118 4.50 -5.67 10.05
CA MET A 118 4.32 -5.81 11.50
C MET A 118 3.22 -6.84 11.76
N GLU A 119 3.53 -7.89 12.51
CA GLU A 119 2.58 -8.95 12.81
C GLU A 119 1.80 -8.64 14.10
N GLU A 120 0.47 -8.68 14.02
CA GLU A 120 -0.44 -8.46 15.13
C GLU A 120 -1.49 -9.58 15.18
N GLY A 121 -1.15 -10.68 15.87
CA GLY A 121 -2.04 -11.83 16.01
C GLY A 121 -2.31 -12.52 14.67
N ASN A 122 -3.55 -12.39 14.16
CA ASN A 122 -3.95 -12.94 12.87
C ASN A 122 -3.83 -11.93 11.70
N LYS A 123 -3.21 -10.77 11.95
CA LYS A 123 -3.01 -9.72 10.96
C LYS A 123 -1.52 -9.54 10.66
N LEU A 124 -1.23 -9.22 9.41
CA LEU A 124 0.05 -8.71 8.97
C LEU A 124 -0.16 -7.32 8.37
N ILE A 125 0.29 -6.31 9.11
CA ILE A 125 0.15 -4.90 8.75
C ILE A 125 1.34 -4.53 7.87
N LEU A 126 1.05 -4.17 6.63
CA LEU A 126 2.04 -3.79 5.63
C LEU A 126 2.05 -2.27 5.49
N LYS A 127 3.24 -1.68 5.62
CA LYS A 127 3.45 -0.23 5.52
C LYS A 127 4.41 0.07 4.39
N TYR A 128 4.12 1.10 3.63
CA TYR A 128 5.00 1.60 2.60
C TYR A 128 6.43 1.79 3.13
N LYS A 129 7.40 1.33 2.34
CA LYS A 129 8.82 1.55 2.59
C LYS A 129 9.44 2.41 1.50
N LYS A 130 9.26 2.01 0.25
CA LYS A 130 9.74 2.76 -0.92
C LYS A 130 9.04 2.26 -2.19
N ASN A 131 8.87 3.15 -3.15
CA ASN A 131 8.49 2.79 -4.50
C ASN A 131 9.64 2.08 -5.24
N LEU A 132 9.30 1.04 -5.99
CA LEU A 132 10.23 0.29 -6.86
C LEU A 132 9.99 0.59 -8.34
N ASP A 133 8.72 0.73 -8.73
CA ASP A 133 8.29 1.01 -10.10
C ASP A 133 6.85 1.56 -10.14
N GLY A 134 6.45 2.12 -11.28
CA GLY A 134 5.13 2.71 -11.48
C GLY A 134 4.96 4.04 -10.73
N TYR A 135 3.72 4.44 -10.50
CA TYR A 135 3.45 5.67 -9.73
C TYR A 135 3.39 5.36 -8.24
N THR A 136 3.79 6.33 -7.42
CA THR A 136 3.80 6.20 -5.97
C THR A 136 2.37 6.26 -5.44
N LEU A 137 1.96 5.17 -4.80
CA LEU A 137 0.69 5.11 -4.10
C LEU A 137 0.92 5.15 -2.59
N GLY A 138 1.69 4.20 -2.05
CA GLY A 138 1.72 3.92 -0.62
C GLY A 138 2.23 5.02 0.32
N GLU A 139 2.93 6.05 -0.16
CA GLU A 139 3.65 7.00 0.71
C GLU A 139 2.75 7.72 1.73
N ASN A 140 1.51 8.04 1.35
CA ASN A 140 0.56 8.73 2.23
C ASN A 140 -0.37 7.78 3.00
N MET A 141 -0.27 6.47 2.78
CA MET A 141 -1.11 5.47 3.44
C MET A 141 -0.39 4.79 4.59
N ASN A 142 -1.10 4.64 5.72
CA ASN A 142 -0.54 3.98 6.90
C ASN A 142 -1.65 3.30 7.73
N PRO A 143 -1.84 1.98 7.62
CA PRO A 143 -1.09 1.06 6.77
C PRO A 143 -1.51 1.09 5.30
N GLU A 144 -0.63 0.64 4.42
CA GLU A 144 -0.91 0.52 2.99
C GLU A 144 -1.82 -0.68 2.71
N PHE A 145 -1.51 -1.81 3.35
CA PHE A 145 -2.28 -3.04 3.25
C PHE A 145 -2.36 -3.74 4.61
N ILE A 146 -3.46 -4.44 4.87
CA ILE A 146 -3.60 -5.33 6.03
C ILE A 146 -4.01 -6.70 5.51
N LEU A 147 -3.09 -7.67 5.60
CA LEU A 147 -3.39 -9.08 5.35
C LEU A 147 -3.98 -9.71 6.62
N ILE A 148 -5.07 -10.44 6.47
CA ILE A 148 -5.77 -11.09 7.58
C ILE A 148 -5.88 -12.57 7.29
N LYS A 149 -5.46 -13.40 8.24
CA LYS A 149 -5.66 -14.85 8.21
C LYS A 149 -6.88 -15.20 9.07
N ASP A 150 -7.82 -15.91 8.48
CA ASP A 150 -8.95 -16.51 9.21
C ASP A 150 -9.07 -17.97 8.79
N ASN A 151 -8.70 -18.86 9.72
CA ASN A 151 -8.57 -20.29 9.48
C ASN A 151 -7.62 -20.61 8.31
N ARG A 152 -8.16 -21.13 7.19
CA ARG A 152 -7.44 -21.46 5.96
C ARG A 152 -7.57 -20.38 4.87
N ASN A 153 -8.34 -19.32 5.14
CA ASN A 153 -8.60 -18.24 4.19
C ASN A 153 -7.74 -17.01 4.52
N PHE A 154 -7.44 -16.25 3.49
CA PHE A 154 -6.74 -14.98 3.59
C PHE A 154 -7.61 -13.86 3.02
N TYR A 155 -7.47 -12.69 3.62
CA TYR A 155 -8.19 -11.47 3.23
C TYR A 155 -7.23 -10.29 3.18
N ILE A 156 -7.57 -9.30 2.39
CA ILE A 156 -6.86 -8.05 2.25
C ILE A 156 -7.79 -6.86 2.52
N GLN A 157 -7.29 -5.89 3.26
CA GLN A 157 -7.89 -4.58 3.44
C GLN A 157 -6.88 -3.52 3.00
N SER A 158 -7.37 -2.46 2.38
CA SER A 158 -6.57 -1.30 2.02
C SER A 158 -7.50 -0.14 1.69
N GLU A 159 -7.04 1.08 1.97
CA GLU A 159 -7.71 2.29 1.53
C GLU A 159 -7.55 2.51 0.01
N TRP A 160 -6.65 1.79 -0.68
CA TRP A 160 -6.53 1.78 -2.14
C TRP A 160 -7.74 1.19 -2.85
N ILE A 161 -8.48 0.35 -2.15
CA ILE A 161 -9.57 -0.41 -2.77
C ILE A 161 -10.79 0.51 -2.79
N ASP A 162 -10.99 1.12 -3.95
CA ASP A 162 -12.09 2.05 -4.24
C ASP A 162 -13.47 1.44 -3.93
N SER A 163 -14.39 2.28 -3.46
CA SER A 163 -15.81 1.97 -3.33
C SER A 163 -16.50 1.58 -4.64
N ASP A 164 -15.95 1.98 -5.79
CA ASP A 164 -16.49 1.66 -7.11
C ASP A 164 -16.20 0.21 -7.55
N ILE A 165 -15.41 -0.53 -6.77
CA ILE A 165 -15.14 -1.96 -7.03
C ILE A 165 -16.41 -2.77 -6.78
N ILE A 166 -16.79 -3.57 -7.77
CA ILE A 166 -17.97 -4.45 -7.70
C ILE A 166 -17.68 -5.75 -6.94
N THR A 167 -16.41 -6.15 -6.85
CA THR A 167 -15.98 -7.26 -5.99
C THR A 167 -16.40 -6.90 -4.55
N LYS A 168 -17.21 -7.73 -3.91
CA LYS A 168 -17.68 -7.41 -2.56
C LYS A 168 -16.70 -7.95 -1.52
N PRO A 169 -16.35 -7.15 -0.49
CA PRO A 169 -15.60 -7.67 0.63
C PRO A 169 -16.47 -8.61 1.46
N ASP A 170 -15.83 -9.61 2.06
CA ASP A 170 -16.38 -10.37 3.17
C ASP A 170 -16.22 -9.55 4.48
N LYS A 171 -16.68 -10.12 5.61
CA LYS A 171 -16.53 -9.51 6.95
C LYS A 171 -15.09 -9.05 7.25
N ASN A 172 -14.09 -9.78 6.73
CA ASN A 172 -12.67 -9.51 6.99
C ASN A 172 -11.99 -8.73 5.87
N GLY A 173 -12.69 -8.33 4.80
CA GLY A 173 -12.11 -7.67 3.63
C GLY A 173 -12.22 -8.50 2.36
N PHE A 174 -11.44 -8.16 1.34
CA PHE A 174 -11.47 -8.83 0.05
C PHE A 174 -10.73 -10.16 0.16
N LYS A 175 -11.34 -11.24 -0.33
CA LYS A 175 -10.70 -12.55 -0.32
C LYS A 175 -9.46 -12.52 -1.23
N ILE A 176 -8.33 -13.01 -0.73
CA ILE A 176 -7.08 -13.08 -1.48
C ILE A 176 -6.56 -14.52 -1.48
N SER A 177 -6.18 -15.04 -2.64
CA SER A 177 -5.61 -16.39 -2.75
C SER A 177 -4.14 -16.38 -2.40
N LYS A 178 -3.67 -17.41 -1.73
CA LYS A 178 -2.25 -17.61 -1.41
C LYS A 178 -1.68 -18.78 -2.20
N GLU A 179 -0.57 -18.54 -2.89
CA GLU A 179 0.29 -19.52 -3.54
C GLU A 179 1.59 -19.64 -2.72
N ASN A 180 2.15 -20.85 -2.59
CA ASN A 180 3.42 -21.08 -1.87
C ASN A 180 4.60 -21.17 -2.83
#